data_AF-A0A6P8Q1D4-F1
#
_entry.id   AF-A0A6P8Q1D4-F1
#
_cell.length_a   1.000
_cell.length_b   1.000
_cell.length_c   1.000
_cell.angle_alpha   90.00
_cell.angle_beta   90.00
_cell.angle_gamma   90.00
#
_symmetry.space_group_name_H-M   'P 1'
#
loop_
_entity.id
_entity.type
_entity.pdbx_description
1 polymer ?
#
loop_
_entity_poly.entity_id
_entity_poly.type
_entity_poly.pdbx_seq_one_letter_code
_entity_poly.pdbx_strand_id
1 'polypeptide(L)'
;MGLFLRNVFEEVKGIEFALATDTLGSVVLQRLLELASPPQVLHLLSVLGNHSFQVSCHRSGAHVVQTALLQYSRLREHGQQAAGAEEGAEEEAAGTLEDIVLHLCTDVKDKFLKYNENTHGSFVVRSLFQILGGIVLQQENTRKSSHGRTVKGRKATPGSLPLIEFEVPKHFLEKLEELSSCFQENIAVFVTGKIASLVLQVALRVLHRKLPFVCAELCDAVVSFLSSCNPSTDCSSLLMFLKDQTSSRVLEEVLLVLDGKHLKRLFNSHFKGQLLVLSAHPIANFTIQRLLAALPSKKLFTTVFDELSPGLEDVLAKGHMGVITELIAACRRHGCRQEEGLTRLMEAFHCAEPVSRQITCSPLFLSLLTYEIFFGKDDSECATEHQESERPLQDINYHGSLLMQHLLHFSSPAPVLLSLAAMTSTDLVTLARSQAGSHVFDALLTSSCIAEKQRKKVLRKLKGHCVQLACSKSGSRVLDRIWNVASLTMKQEMAQELAERERELQSDLFGHHIVRNFALMHFLKRRGDWEEHQVAENKRRKLFAELLED
;
A
#
# COMPACT_ATOMS: atom_id res chain seq x y z
N MET A 1 -13.87 -26.11 -21.17
CA MET A 1 -14.28 -25.45 -19.92
C MET A 1 -15.75 -25.01 -19.94
N GLY A 2 -16.24 -24.33 -20.99
CA GLY A 2 -17.64 -23.85 -21.06
C GLY A 2 -18.73 -24.92 -20.86
N LEU A 3 -18.58 -26.11 -21.48
CA LEU A 3 -19.53 -27.22 -21.31
C LEU A 3 -19.60 -27.74 -19.86
N PHE A 4 -18.46 -27.82 -19.18
CA PHE A 4 -18.39 -28.22 -17.78
C PHE A 4 -19.14 -27.21 -16.89
N LEU A 5 -18.89 -25.91 -17.06
CA LEU A 5 -19.59 -24.87 -16.31
C LEU A 5 -21.10 -24.90 -16.56
N ARG A 6 -21.52 -25.07 -17.81
CA ARG A 6 -22.95 -25.19 -18.15
C ARG A 6 -23.61 -26.34 -17.40
N ASN A 7 -23.01 -27.53 -17.43
CA ASN A 7 -23.56 -28.70 -16.73
C ASN A 7 -23.62 -28.48 -15.22
N VAL A 8 -22.57 -27.89 -14.62
CA VAL A 8 -22.56 -27.60 -13.19
C VAL A 8 -23.66 -26.60 -12.81
N PHE A 9 -23.83 -25.51 -13.56
CA PHE A 9 -24.90 -24.54 -13.27
C PHE A 9 -26.31 -25.09 -13.50
N GLU A 10 -26.47 -26.10 -14.38
CA GLU A 10 -27.75 -26.80 -14.54
C GLU A 10 -28.08 -27.65 -13.31
N GLU A 11 -27.10 -28.37 -12.75
CA GLU A 11 -27.26 -29.16 -11.50
C GLU A 11 -27.49 -28.27 -10.26
N VAL A 12 -27.07 -27.01 -10.32
CA VAL A 12 -27.27 -26.03 -9.24
C VAL A 12 -28.71 -25.51 -9.21
N LYS A 13 -29.48 -25.65 -10.29
CA LYS A 13 -30.85 -25.14 -10.37
C LYS A 13 -31.76 -25.79 -9.33
N GLY A 14 -32.50 -24.96 -8.60
CA GLY A 14 -33.42 -25.37 -7.53
C GLY A 14 -32.74 -25.59 -6.17
N ILE A 15 -31.41 -25.58 -6.10
CA ILE A 15 -30.65 -25.72 -4.86
C ILE A 15 -29.66 -24.55 -4.63
N GLU A 16 -29.79 -23.46 -5.39
CA GLU A 16 -28.89 -22.29 -5.37
C GLU A 16 -28.70 -21.75 -3.95
N PHE A 17 -29.80 -21.52 -3.23
CA PHE A 17 -29.76 -20.96 -1.88
C PHE A 17 -29.10 -21.92 -0.88
N ALA A 18 -29.45 -23.21 -0.94
CA ALA A 18 -28.86 -24.23 -0.08
C ALA A 18 -27.35 -24.36 -0.33
N LEU A 19 -26.94 -24.32 -1.60
CA LEU A 19 -25.53 -24.41 -1.98
C LEU A 19 -24.74 -23.15 -1.59
N ALA A 20 -25.32 -21.96 -1.79
CA ALA A 20 -24.70 -20.70 -1.41
C ALA A 20 -24.54 -20.55 0.12
N THR A 21 -25.43 -21.18 0.89
CA THR A 21 -25.38 -21.20 2.35
C THR A 21 -24.62 -22.41 2.92
N ASP A 22 -24.22 -23.37 2.09
CA ASP A 22 -23.31 -24.44 2.50
C ASP A 22 -21.83 -23.98 2.59
N THR A 23 -21.07 -24.57 3.51
CA THR A 23 -19.66 -24.19 3.74
C THR A 23 -18.75 -24.56 2.58
N LEU A 24 -18.93 -25.74 1.97
CA LEU A 24 -18.13 -26.18 0.82
C LEU A 24 -18.76 -25.68 -0.48
N GLY A 25 -20.09 -25.75 -0.58
CA GLY A 25 -20.87 -25.28 -1.72
C GLY A 25 -20.59 -23.83 -2.05
N SER A 26 -20.55 -22.94 -1.05
CA SER A 26 -20.22 -21.53 -1.25
C SER A 26 -18.82 -21.31 -1.81
N VAL A 27 -17.82 -22.09 -1.39
CA VAL A 27 -16.44 -21.98 -1.89
C VAL A 27 -16.38 -22.42 -3.35
N VAL A 28 -17.08 -23.51 -3.69
CA VAL A 28 -17.20 -23.98 -5.07
C VAL A 28 -17.90 -22.92 -5.94
N LEU A 29 -19.04 -22.38 -5.49
CA LEU A 29 -19.76 -21.33 -6.21
C LEU A 29 -18.89 -20.09 -6.45
N GLN A 30 -18.12 -19.64 -5.46
CA GLN A 30 -17.19 -18.52 -5.63
C GLN A 30 -16.16 -18.77 -6.74
N ARG A 31 -15.59 -19.99 -6.82
CA ARG A 31 -14.66 -20.36 -7.90
C ARG A 31 -15.33 -20.43 -9.26
N LEU A 32 -16.56 -20.92 -9.31
CA LEU A 32 -17.33 -20.98 -10.54
C LEU A 32 -17.70 -19.58 -11.04
N LEU A 33 -18.04 -18.65 -10.16
CA LEU A 33 -18.37 -17.25 -10.48
C LEU A 33 -17.24 -16.49 -11.19
N GLU A 34 -15.98 -16.80 -10.89
CA GLU A 34 -14.81 -16.22 -11.58
C GLU A 34 -14.76 -16.62 -13.07
N LEU A 35 -15.39 -17.74 -13.44
CA LEU A 35 -15.38 -18.32 -14.78
C LEU A 35 -16.76 -18.25 -15.47
N ALA A 36 -17.82 -17.94 -14.72
CA ALA A 36 -19.20 -17.97 -15.18
C ALA A 36 -19.49 -16.92 -16.26
N SER A 37 -20.41 -17.27 -17.17
CA SER A 37 -20.96 -16.35 -18.17
C SER A 37 -22.00 -15.39 -17.56
N PRO A 38 -22.27 -14.22 -18.17
CA PRO A 38 -23.28 -13.29 -17.67
C PRO A 38 -24.65 -13.91 -17.39
N PRO A 39 -25.24 -14.76 -18.27
CA PRO A 39 -26.55 -15.37 -17.99
C PRO A 39 -26.53 -16.30 -16.76
N GLN A 40 -25.43 -17.02 -16.53
CA GLN A 40 -25.30 -17.91 -15.36
C GLN A 40 -25.23 -17.13 -14.05
N VAL A 41 -24.48 -16.03 -14.03
CA VAL A 41 -24.39 -15.17 -12.85
C VAL A 41 -25.73 -14.47 -12.60
N LEU A 42 -26.38 -14.01 -13.67
CA LEU A 42 -27.68 -13.36 -13.60
C LEU A 42 -28.75 -14.28 -13.00
N HIS A 43 -28.85 -15.51 -13.50
CA HIS A 43 -29.77 -16.54 -12.96
C HIS A 43 -29.48 -16.83 -11.48
N LEU A 44 -28.22 -17.07 -11.13
CA LEU A 44 -27.86 -17.33 -9.73
C LEU A 44 -28.26 -16.16 -8.83
N LEU A 45 -27.93 -14.93 -9.22
CA LEU A 45 -28.22 -13.75 -8.42
C LEU A 45 -29.72 -13.44 -8.34
N SER A 46 -30.50 -13.70 -9.39
CA SER A 46 -31.95 -13.50 -9.36
C SER A 46 -32.62 -14.45 -8.37
N VAL A 47 -32.22 -15.73 -8.35
CA VAL A 47 -32.73 -16.73 -7.39
C VAL A 47 -32.33 -16.35 -5.96
N LEU A 48 -31.06 -15.98 -5.74
CA LEU A 48 -30.59 -15.55 -4.42
C LEU A 48 -31.23 -14.22 -3.98
N GLY A 49 -31.62 -13.36 -4.92
CA GLY A 49 -32.30 -12.09 -4.68
C GLY A 49 -33.63 -12.23 -3.93
N ASN A 50 -34.34 -13.35 -4.11
CA ASN A 50 -35.58 -13.66 -3.37
C ASN A 50 -35.35 -13.83 -1.86
N HIS A 51 -34.10 -14.09 -1.46
CA HIS A 51 -33.68 -14.26 -0.07
C HIS A 51 -32.46 -13.37 0.24
N SER A 52 -32.40 -12.18 -0.37
CA SER A 52 -31.26 -11.26 -0.35
C SER A 52 -30.69 -11.03 1.05
N PHE A 53 -31.54 -10.73 2.03
CA PHE A 53 -31.12 -10.50 3.42
C PHE A 53 -30.55 -11.77 4.06
N GLN A 54 -31.22 -12.92 3.92
CA GLN A 54 -30.77 -14.18 4.52
C GLN A 54 -29.41 -14.60 3.96
N VAL A 55 -29.24 -14.59 2.63
CA VAL A 55 -27.97 -15.00 2.00
C VAL A 55 -26.85 -14.02 2.32
N SER A 56 -27.11 -12.71 2.28
CA SER A 56 -26.09 -11.68 2.50
C SER A 56 -25.63 -11.58 3.95
N CYS A 57 -26.48 -11.94 4.91
CA CYS A 57 -26.14 -12.01 6.32
C CYS A 57 -25.68 -13.41 6.78
N HIS A 58 -25.59 -14.37 5.86
CA HIS A 58 -25.11 -15.73 6.14
C HIS A 58 -23.59 -15.83 6.02
N ARG A 59 -22.94 -16.59 6.92
CA ARG A 59 -21.47 -16.74 6.97
C ARG A 59 -20.83 -17.23 5.68
N SER A 60 -21.54 -18.08 4.93
CA SER A 60 -21.11 -18.62 3.64
C SER A 60 -21.69 -17.81 2.48
N GLY A 61 -22.95 -17.38 2.60
CA GLY A 61 -23.72 -16.78 1.52
C GLY A 61 -23.20 -15.38 1.16
N ALA A 62 -22.78 -14.61 2.16
CA ALA A 62 -22.24 -13.27 1.96
C ALA A 62 -21.02 -13.27 1.03
N HIS A 63 -20.17 -14.30 1.13
CA HIS A 63 -19.01 -14.45 0.24
C HIS A 63 -19.42 -14.75 -1.20
N VAL A 64 -20.48 -15.55 -1.42
CA VAL A 64 -21.02 -15.81 -2.77
C VAL A 64 -21.56 -14.51 -3.38
N VAL A 65 -22.38 -13.77 -2.63
CA VAL A 65 -22.95 -12.47 -3.09
C VAL A 65 -21.83 -11.47 -3.37
N GLN A 66 -20.86 -11.33 -2.46
CA GLN A 66 -19.71 -10.45 -2.65
C GLN A 66 -18.91 -10.82 -3.91
N THR A 67 -18.56 -12.10 -4.08
CA THR A 67 -17.80 -12.54 -5.25
C THR A 67 -18.56 -12.25 -6.53
N ALA A 68 -19.88 -12.51 -6.57
CA ALA A 68 -20.71 -12.22 -7.73
C ALA A 68 -20.78 -10.71 -8.04
N LEU A 69 -21.00 -9.86 -7.02
CA LEU A 69 -21.00 -8.40 -7.18
C LEU A 69 -19.66 -7.89 -7.73
N LEU A 70 -18.54 -8.39 -7.22
CA LEU A 70 -17.19 -8.00 -7.66
C LEU A 70 -16.86 -8.44 -9.09
N GLN A 71 -17.67 -9.30 -9.72
CA GLN A 71 -17.55 -9.61 -11.16
C GLN A 71 -18.25 -8.58 -12.06
N TYR A 72 -18.97 -7.59 -11.52
CA TYR A 72 -19.81 -6.68 -12.31
C TYR A 72 -19.11 -6.08 -13.53
N SER A 73 -17.89 -5.54 -13.37
CA SER A 73 -17.14 -4.93 -14.47
C SER A 73 -16.83 -5.94 -15.58
N ARG A 74 -16.36 -7.14 -15.22
CA ARG A 74 -16.10 -8.25 -16.15
C ARG A 74 -17.36 -8.61 -16.92
N LEU A 75 -18.48 -8.78 -16.21
CA LEU A 75 -19.74 -9.22 -16.80
C LEU A 75 -20.32 -8.17 -17.76
N ARG A 76 -20.20 -6.88 -17.42
CA ARG A 76 -20.62 -5.77 -18.28
C ARG A 76 -19.81 -5.71 -19.58
N GLU A 77 -18.49 -5.84 -19.50
CA GLU A 77 -17.61 -5.85 -20.68
C GLU A 77 -17.94 -7.03 -21.62
N HIS A 78 -18.20 -8.22 -21.08
CA HIS A 78 -18.56 -9.39 -21.88
C HIS A 78 -19.96 -9.25 -22.50
N GLY A 79 -20.93 -8.67 -21.78
CA GLY A 79 -22.28 -8.42 -22.29
C GLY A 79 -22.29 -7.44 -23.47
N GLN A 80 -21.49 -6.38 -23.40
CA GLN A 80 -21.36 -5.41 -24.50
C GLN A 80 -20.68 -6.01 -25.74
N GLN A 81 -19.70 -6.91 -25.56
CA GLN A 81 -19.05 -7.61 -26.67
C GLN A 81 -19.96 -8.65 -27.34
N ALA A 82 -20.81 -9.33 -26.57
CA ALA A 82 -21.78 -10.31 -27.10
C ALA A 82 -22.95 -9.63 -27.82
N ALA A 83 -23.48 -8.52 -27.29
CA ALA A 83 -24.56 -7.75 -27.91
C ALA A 83 -24.16 -7.12 -29.27
N GLY A 84 -22.87 -6.90 -29.51
CA GLY A 84 -22.36 -6.45 -30.82
C GLY A 84 -22.23 -7.57 -31.88
N ALA A 85 -22.48 -8.83 -31.52
CA ALA A 85 -22.26 -10.00 -32.39
C ALA A 85 -23.54 -10.77 -32.77
N GLU A 86 -24.64 -10.61 -32.04
CA GLU A 86 -25.90 -11.31 -32.31
C GLU A 86 -27.10 -10.35 -32.20
N GLU A 87 -27.59 -9.85 -33.35
CA GLU A 87 -28.95 -9.31 -33.46
C GLU A 87 -29.92 -10.49 -33.56
N GLY A 88 -30.66 -10.78 -32.49
CA GLY A 88 -31.82 -11.67 -32.54
C GLY A 88 -31.70 -12.94 -31.70
N ALA A 89 -31.92 -12.82 -30.40
CA ALA A 89 -32.45 -13.91 -29.58
C ALA A 89 -33.43 -13.30 -28.57
N GLU A 90 -34.66 -13.79 -28.55
CA GLU A 90 -35.69 -13.41 -27.59
C GLU A 90 -35.26 -13.86 -26.18
N GLU A 91 -34.99 -12.92 -25.28
CA GLU A 91 -34.64 -13.19 -23.89
C GLU A 91 -35.91 -13.41 -23.04
N GLU A 92 -36.10 -14.64 -22.56
CA GLU A 92 -37.06 -14.97 -21.51
C GLU A 92 -36.66 -14.33 -20.16
N ALA A 93 -37.46 -13.37 -19.70
CA ALA A 93 -37.86 -13.05 -18.32
C ALA A 93 -36.84 -12.94 -17.16
N ALA A 94 -35.53 -13.03 -17.36
CA ALA A 94 -34.54 -12.70 -16.32
C ALA A 94 -34.06 -11.26 -16.52
N GLY A 95 -34.43 -10.34 -15.61
CA GLY A 95 -34.03 -8.91 -15.66
C GLY A 95 -32.51 -8.70 -15.73
N THR A 96 -32.05 -7.47 -15.89
CA THR A 96 -30.61 -7.17 -16.10
C THR A 96 -29.78 -7.29 -14.83
N LEU A 97 -28.44 -7.37 -14.96
CA LEU A 97 -27.52 -7.32 -13.81
C LEU A 97 -27.68 -6.00 -13.03
N GLU A 98 -28.03 -4.92 -13.72
CA GLU A 98 -28.34 -3.62 -13.12
C GLU A 98 -29.58 -3.72 -12.23
N ASP A 99 -30.65 -4.36 -12.70
CA ASP A 99 -31.88 -4.56 -11.92
C ASP A 99 -31.63 -5.34 -10.62
N ILE A 100 -30.77 -6.36 -10.65
CA ILE A 100 -30.37 -7.13 -9.46
C ILE A 100 -29.65 -6.24 -8.45
N VAL A 101 -28.69 -5.42 -8.91
CA VAL A 101 -27.95 -4.49 -8.05
C VAL A 101 -28.93 -3.49 -7.43
N LEU A 102 -29.88 -2.97 -8.20
CA LEU A 102 -30.89 -2.02 -7.72
C LEU A 102 -31.86 -2.64 -6.72
N HIS A 103 -32.27 -3.90 -6.93
CA HIS A 103 -33.08 -4.64 -5.97
C HIS A 103 -32.33 -4.81 -4.64
N LEU A 104 -31.04 -5.17 -4.70
CA LEU A 104 -30.20 -5.26 -3.50
C LEU A 104 -30.03 -3.90 -2.82
N CYS A 105 -29.87 -2.80 -3.56
CA CYS A 105 -29.86 -1.45 -2.98
C CYS A 105 -31.11 -1.15 -2.17
N THR A 106 -32.29 -1.47 -2.72
CA THR A 106 -33.57 -1.26 -2.03
C THR A 106 -33.64 -2.09 -0.74
N ASP A 107 -33.33 -3.39 -0.80
CA ASP A 107 -33.36 -4.25 0.40
C ASP A 107 -32.32 -3.82 1.46
N VAL A 108 -31.13 -3.38 1.03
CA VAL A 108 -30.11 -2.82 1.92
C VAL A 108 -30.58 -1.51 2.54
N LYS A 109 -31.23 -0.61 1.78
CA LYS A 109 -31.77 0.65 2.29
C LYS A 109 -32.84 0.40 3.36
N ASP A 110 -33.79 -0.48 3.09
CA ASP A 110 -34.90 -0.80 4.00
C ASP A 110 -34.44 -1.45 5.32
N LYS A 111 -33.30 -2.16 5.28
CA LYS A 111 -32.73 -2.88 6.42
C LYS A 111 -31.32 -2.40 6.76
N PHE A 112 -31.03 -1.12 6.52
CA PHE A 112 -29.66 -0.58 6.52
C PHE A 112 -28.89 -0.92 7.79
N LEU A 113 -29.45 -0.65 8.98
CA LEU A 113 -28.81 -1.00 10.25
C LEU A 113 -28.55 -2.51 10.39
N LYS A 114 -29.54 -3.34 10.07
CA LYS A 114 -29.45 -4.81 10.22
C LYS A 114 -28.32 -5.40 9.37
N TYR A 115 -28.14 -4.89 8.15
CA TYR A 115 -27.03 -5.28 7.28
C TYR A 115 -25.67 -4.85 7.86
N ASN A 116 -25.58 -3.60 8.31
CA ASN A 116 -24.32 -2.98 8.71
C ASN A 116 -23.83 -3.40 10.10
N GLU A 117 -24.73 -3.82 10.99
CA GLU A 117 -24.39 -4.40 12.29
C GLU A 117 -24.09 -5.91 12.19
N ASN A 118 -24.51 -6.57 11.11
CA ASN A 118 -24.20 -7.96 10.86
C ASN A 118 -22.76 -8.13 10.32
N THR A 119 -21.99 -9.04 10.94
CA THR A 119 -20.60 -9.33 10.57
C THR A 119 -20.45 -9.66 9.08
N HIS A 120 -21.38 -10.43 8.51
CA HIS A 120 -21.34 -10.88 7.12
C HIS A 120 -22.02 -9.88 6.18
N GLY A 121 -23.19 -9.37 6.56
CA GLY A 121 -23.95 -8.36 5.81
C GLY A 121 -23.12 -7.13 5.48
N SER A 122 -22.29 -6.67 6.43
CA SER A 122 -21.41 -5.52 6.23
C SER A 122 -20.41 -5.69 5.07
N PHE A 123 -19.98 -6.92 4.73
CA PHE A 123 -19.10 -7.16 3.57
C PHE A 123 -19.86 -6.98 2.26
N VAL A 124 -21.13 -7.39 2.22
CA VAL A 124 -22.00 -7.18 1.05
C VAL A 124 -22.24 -5.70 0.83
N VAL A 125 -22.58 -4.94 1.89
CA VAL A 125 -22.75 -3.48 1.78
C VAL A 125 -21.47 -2.79 1.31
N ARG A 126 -20.30 -3.14 1.86
CA ARG A 126 -19.00 -2.62 1.38
C ARG A 126 -18.76 -2.90 -0.10
N SER A 127 -19.17 -4.06 -0.59
CA SER A 127 -19.05 -4.44 -2.00
C SER A 127 -20.05 -3.68 -2.86
N LEU A 128 -21.27 -3.47 -2.36
CA LEU A 128 -22.31 -2.71 -3.03
C LEU A 128 -21.88 -1.25 -3.26
N PHE A 129 -21.34 -0.56 -2.24
CA PHE A 129 -20.80 0.80 -2.38
C PHE A 129 -19.72 0.86 -3.47
N GLN A 130 -18.80 -0.11 -3.48
CA GLN A 130 -17.75 -0.23 -4.50
C GLN A 130 -18.31 -0.38 -5.92
N ILE A 131 -19.30 -1.26 -6.11
CA ILE A 131 -19.93 -1.47 -7.43
C ILE A 131 -20.72 -0.25 -7.89
N LEU A 132 -21.51 0.37 -7.00
CA LEU A 132 -22.24 1.59 -7.31
C LEU A 132 -21.32 2.75 -7.70
N GLY A 133 -20.15 2.86 -7.06
CA GLY A 133 -19.14 3.85 -7.40
C GLY A 133 -18.28 3.50 -8.62
N GLY A 134 -18.40 2.29 -9.18
CA GLY A 134 -17.52 1.86 -10.27
C GLY A 134 -16.05 1.74 -9.85
N ILE A 135 -15.79 1.34 -8.60
CA ILE A 135 -14.44 1.20 -8.02
C ILE A 135 -14.36 -0.09 -7.23
N VAL A 136 -13.41 -0.97 -7.54
CA VAL A 136 -13.00 -2.07 -6.66
C VAL A 136 -11.70 -1.69 -5.95
N LEU A 137 -11.77 -1.56 -4.62
CA LEU A 137 -10.61 -1.35 -3.76
C LEU A 137 -9.87 -2.69 -3.64
N GLN A 138 -8.62 -2.75 -4.08
CA GLN A 138 -7.82 -3.95 -3.84
C GLN A 138 -7.36 -3.94 -2.40
N GLN A 139 -7.71 -4.98 -1.64
CA GLN A 139 -7.14 -5.19 -0.32
C GLN A 139 -5.65 -5.51 -0.47
N GLU A 140 -4.80 -4.91 0.36
CA GLU A 140 -3.44 -5.40 0.60
C GLU A 140 -3.55 -6.76 1.31
N ASN A 141 -3.77 -7.82 0.54
CA ASN A 141 -3.78 -9.18 1.06
C ASN A 141 -2.37 -9.50 1.59
N THR A 142 -2.21 -9.49 2.91
CA THR A 142 -1.05 -10.04 3.63
C THR A 142 -0.91 -11.55 3.47
N ARG A 143 -1.71 -12.21 2.62
CA ARG A 143 -1.57 -13.63 2.26
C ARG A 143 -1.82 -13.86 0.76
N LYS A 144 -0.73 -14.13 0.04
CA LYS A 144 -0.59 -14.92 -1.20
C LYS A 144 -1.58 -14.65 -2.35
N SER A 145 -1.09 -14.02 -3.42
CA SER A 145 -1.34 -14.52 -4.78
C SER A 145 -0.08 -14.33 -5.63
N SER A 146 0.43 -15.44 -6.15
CA SER A 146 1.64 -15.59 -6.93
C SER A 146 1.41 -15.47 -8.44
N HIS A 147 0.52 -14.58 -8.87
CA HIS A 147 0.34 -14.27 -10.30
C HIS A 147 0.39 -12.76 -10.52
N GLY A 148 1.58 -12.29 -10.91
CA GLY A 148 1.80 -10.91 -11.28
C GLY A 148 1.00 -10.54 -12.53
N ARG A 149 -0.03 -9.71 -12.36
CA ARG A 149 -0.51 -8.85 -13.44
C ARG A 149 0.22 -7.52 -13.31
N THR A 150 1.17 -7.30 -14.21
CA THR A 150 1.82 -6.01 -14.43
C THR A 150 0.75 -4.96 -14.75
N VAL A 151 0.46 -4.08 -13.80
CA VAL A 151 -0.23 -2.82 -14.09
C VAL A 151 0.82 -1.90 -14.70
N LYS A 152 0.69 -1.63 -16.01
CA LYS A 152 1.48 -0.62 -16.70
C LYS A 152 1.11 0.77 -16.18
N GLY A 153 2.13 1.50 -15.74
CA GLY A 153 2.24 2.96 -15.78
C GLY A 153 1.02 3.80 -15.40
N ARG A 154 0.84 4.07 -14.11
CA ARG A 154 0.30 5.34 -13.62
C ARG A 154 1.15 5.78 -12.43
N LYS A 155 1.62 7.03 -12.44
CA LYS A 155 2.33 7.66 -11.30
C LYS A 155 1.39 7.58 -10.08
N ALA A 156 1.65 6.65 -9.17
CA ALA A 156 0.86 6.48 -7.95
C ALA A 156 1.16 7.65 -7.01
N THR A 157 0.11 8.35 -6.58
CA THR A 157 0.19 9.31 -5.47
C THR A 157 0.54 8.53 -4.20
N PRO A 158 1.47 9.00 -3.35
CA PRO A 158 1.81 8.33 -2.09
C PRO A 158 0.54 8.15 -1.24
N GLY A 159 0.20 6.91 -0.89
CA GLY A 159 -1.01 6.56 -0.11
C GLY A 159 -2.22 6.07 -0.93
N SER A 160 -2.13 6.02 -2.28
CA SER A 160 -3.19 5.43 -3.10
C SER A 160 -3.08 3.90 -3.12
N LEU A 161 -4.03 3.23 -2.44
CA LEU A 161 -4.21 1.78 -2.57
C LEU A 161 -4.54 1.44 -4.03
N PRO A 162 -3.98 0.35 -4.59
CA PRO A 162 -4.31 -0.06 -5.95
C PRO A 162 -5.81 -0.34 -6.03
N LEU A 163 -6.43 0.15 -7.10
CA LEU A 163 -7.86 0.02 -7.33
C LEU A 163 -8.14 -0.26 -8.80
N ILE A 164 -9.33 -0.78 -9.07
CA ILE A 164 -9.86 -0.94 -10.42
C ILE A 164 -11.03 0.02 -10.56
N GLU A 165 -10.94 0.93 -11.52
CA GLU A 165 -12.03 1.84 -11.88
C GLU A 165 -12.70 1.36 -13.17
N PHE A 166 -14.02 1.45 -13.22
CA PHE A 166 -14.84 1.14 -14.39
C PHE A 166 -16.06 2.07 -14.44
N GLU A 167 -16.67 2.17 -15.62
CA GLU A 167 -17.87 3.00 -15.81
C GLU A 167 -19.11 2.32 -15.25
N VAL A 168 -20.03 3.13 -14.73
CA VAL A 168 -21.32 2.69 -14.18
C VAL A 168 -22.45 3.57 -14.72
N PRO A 169 -23.69 3.05 -14.80
CA PRO A 169 -24.85 3.85 -15.15
C PRO A 169 -25.08 5.01 -14.19
N LYS A 170 -25.65 6.12 -14.68
CA LYS A 170 -25.91 7.32 -13.85
C LYS A 170 -26.76 7.02 -12.62
N HIS A 171 -27.77 6.17 -12.77
CA HIS A 171 -28.68 5.80 -11.68
C HIS A 171 -27.98 5.03 -10.53
N PHE A 172 -26.80 4.43 -10.77
CA PHE A 172 -26.00 3.86 -9.67
C PHE A 172 -25.43 4.95 -8.75
N LEU A 173 -25.04 6.10 -9.30
CA LEU A 173 -24.55 7.23 -8.49
C LEU A 173 -25.70 7.84 -7.68
N GLU A 174 -26.91 7.90 -8.25
CA GLU A 174 -28.11 8.33 -7.54
C GLU A 174 -28.41 7.39 -6.35
N LYS A 175 -28.31 6.06 -6.54
CA LYS A 175 -28.43 5.09 -5.44
C LYS A 175 -27.30 5.15 -4.43
N LEU A 176 -26.08 5.46 -4.87
CA LEU A 176 -24.94 5.67 -3.98
C LEU A 176 -25.20 6.86 -3.04
N GLU A 177 -25.72 7.97 -3.57
CA GLU A 177 -26.13 9.13 -2.77
C GLU A 177 -27.25 8.79 -1.80
N GLU A 178 -28.28 8.07 -2.27
CA GLU A 178 -29.44 7.64 -1.48
C GLU A 178 -29.07 6.72 -0.30
N LEU A 179 -28.14 5.78 -0.50
CA LEU A 179 -27.61 4.95 0.59
C LEU A 179 -26.68 5.75 1.52
N SER A 180 -26.06 6.83 1.03
CA SER A 180 -25.16 7.64 1.84
C SER A 180 -25.90 8.49 2.86
N SER A 181 -27.13 8.91 2.56
CA SER A 181 -27.97 9.65 3.52
C SER A 181 -28.31 8.80 4.74
N CYS A 182 -28.46 7.48 4.58
CA CYS A 182 -28.75 6.56 5.68
C CYS A 182 -27.65 6.54 6.76
N PHE A 183 -26.39 6.89 6.43
CA PHE A 183 -25.34 7.06 7.44
C PHE A 183 -25.61 8.25 8.36
N GLN A 184 -26.10 9.37 7.83
CA GLN A 184 -26.33 10.58 8.61
C GLN A 184 -27.44 10.36 9.65
N GLU A 185 -28.51 9.66 9.26
CA GLU A 185 -29.61 9.28 10.15
C GLU A 185 -29.17 8.38 11.32
N ASN A 186 -28.09 7.62 11.12
CA ASN A 186 -27.67 6.54 12.02
C ASN A 186 -26.22 6.71 12.50
N ILE A 187 -25.70 7.94 12.48
CA ILE A 187 -24.27 8.22 12.54
C ILE A 187 -23.57 7.63 13.77
N ALA A 188 -24.26 7.61 14.91
CA ALA A 188 -23.77 7.05 16.17
C ALA A 188 -23.32 5.58 16.02
N VAL A 189 -24.09 4.78 15.29
CA VAL A 189 -23.80 3.35 15.04
C VAL A 189 -22.52 3.20 14.22
N PHE A 190 -22.34 4.05 13.21
CA PHE A 190 -21.22 3.95 12.28
C PHE A 190 -19.90 4.50 12.83
N VAL A 191 -19.94 5.44 13.78
CA VAL A 191 -18.70 5.96 14.40
C VAL A 191 -18.26 5.17 15.63
N THR A 192 -19.17 4.44 16.29
CA THR A 192 -18.86 3.65 17.51
C THR A 192 -18.84 2.14 17.28
N GLY A 193 -19.60 1.64 16.31
CA GLY A 193 -19.75 0.21 16.03
C GLY A 193 -18.56 -0.38 15.28
N LYS A 194 -17.94 -1.44 15.83
CA LYS A 194 -16.75 -2.10 15.24
C LYS A 194 -16.98 -2.62 13.81
N ILE A 195 -18.19 -3.11 13.52
CA ILE A 195 -18.53 -3.68 12.21
C ILE A 195 -19.01 -2.56 11.26
N ALA A 196 -19.98 -1.77 11.71
CA ALA A 196 -20.59 -0.70 10.93
C ALA A 196 -19.56 0.35 10.48
N SER A 197 -18.60 0.71 11.34
CA SER A 197 -17.54 1.68 10.99
C SER A 197 -16.70 1.27 9.78
N LEU A 198 -16.50 -0.02 9.52
CA LEU A 198 -15.78 -0.50 8.34
C LEU A 198 -16.53 -0.19 7.05
N VAL A 199 -17.87 -0.14 7.11
CA VAL A 199 -18.71 0.21 5.97
C VAL A 199 -18.60 1.70 5.69
N LEU A 200 -18.69 2.53 6.73
CA LEU A 200 -18.51 3.97 6.60
C LEU A 200 -17.13 4.33 6.03
N GLN A 201 -16.06 3.66 6.48
CA GLN A 201 -14.71 3.84 5.92
C GLN A 201 -14.64 3.55 4.41
N VAL A 202 -15.25 2.45 3.94
CA VAL A 202 -15.31 2.13 2.51
C VAL A 202 -16.17 3.15 1.75
N ALA A 203 -17.33 3.53 2.30
CA ALA A 203 -18.21 4.51 1.70
C ALA A 203 -17.50 5.85 1.50
N LEU A 204 -16.80 6.37 2.51
CA LEU A 204 -16.01 7.61 2.41
C LEU A 204 -14.99 7.56 1.26
N ARG A 205 -14.25 6.45 1.11
CA ARG A 205 -13.27 6.29 0.02
C ARG A 205 -13.90 6.29 -1.37
N VAL A 206 -15.08 5.68 -1.51
CA VAL A 206 -15.83 5.63 -2.76
C VAL A 206 -16.43 7.01 -3.07
N LEU A 207 -17.11 7.60 -2.10
CA LEU A 207 -17.74 8.92 -2.21
C LEU A 207 -16.72 10.01 -2.54
N HIS A 208 -15.56 10.02 -1.89
CA HIS A 208 -14.49 10.97 -2.18
C HIS A 208 -14.13 11.03 -3.67
N ARG A 209 -14.13 9.88 -4.35
CA ARG A 209 -13.79 9.78 -5.78
C ARG A 209 -14.96 10.10 -6.71
N LYS A 210 -16.19 9.79 -6.31
CA LYS A 210 -17.35 9.78 -7.22
C LYS A 210 -18.39 10.85 -6.91
N LEU A 211 -18.56 11.17 -5.64
CA LEU A 211 -19.50 12.16 -5.10
C LEU A 211 -18.79 13.02 -4.02
N PRO A 212 -17.78 13.82 -4.37
CA PRO A 212 -16.94 14.53 -3.39
C PRO A 212 -17.71 15.52 -2.51
N PHE A 213 -18.80 16.11 -3.02
CA PHE A 213 -19.68 16.98 -2.23
C PHE A 213 -20.39 16.20 -1.12
N VAL A 214 -21.04 15.09 -1.47
CA VAL A 214 -21.71 14.18 -0.51
C VAL A 214 -20.70 13.64 0.50
N CYS A 215 -19.47 13.32 0.06
CA CYS A 215 -18.39 12.90 0.95
C CYS A 215 -18.06 13.98 1.99
N ALA A 216 -17.94 15.24 1.56
CA ALA A 216 -17.61 16.35 2.44
C ALA A 216 -18.73 16.59 3.48
N GLU A 217 -20.00 16.54 3.06
CA GLU A 217 -21.14 16.64 3.98
C GLU A 217 -21.17 15.51 5.01
N LEU A 218 -20.90 14.27 4.58
CA LEU A 218 -20.83 13.12 5.49
C LEU A 218 -19.65 13.25 6.47
N CYS A 219 -18.49 13.73 6.02
CA CYS A 219 -17.37 14.02 6.92
C CYS A 219 -17.70 15.10 7.95
N ASP A 220 -18.34 16.20 7.53
CA ASP A 220 -18.77 17.27 8.42
C ASP A 220 -19.80 16.76 9.43
N ALA A 221 -20.74 15.91 9.02
CA ALA A 221 -21.69 15.25 9.92
C ALA A 221 -20.98 14.37 10.97
N VAL A 222 -20.00 13.56 10.56
CA VAL A 222 -19.22 12.69 11.47
C VAL A 222 -18.47 13.52 12.51
N VAL A 223 -17.74 14.54 12.05
CA VAL A 223 -16.96 15.43 12.92
C VAL A 223 -17.87 16.20 13.88
N SER A 224 -19.02 16.68 13.41
CA SER A 224 -19.98 17.44 14.20
C SER A 224 -20.63 16.56 15.27
N PHE A 225 -21.07 15.35 14.90
CA PHE A 225 -21.64 14.40 15.85
C PHE A 225 -20.64 14.05 16.95
N LEU A 226 -19.42 13.63 16.59
CA LEU A 226 -18.39 13.30 17.57
C LEU A 226 -18.07 14.49 18.49
N SER A 227 -17.96 15.69 17.92
CA SER A 227 -17.73 16.90 18.72
C SER A 227 -18.88 17.19 19.69
N SER A 228 -20.13 16.93 19.29
CA SER A 228 -21.31 17.14 20.13
C SER A 228 -21.40 16.18 21.32
N CYS A 229 -20.78 15.00 21.22
CA CYS A 229 -20.73 14.02 22.31
C CYS A 229 -19.81 14.44 23.47
N ASN A 230 -19.02 15.49 23.30
CA ASN A 230 -18.09 15.97 24.32
C ASN A 230 -17.96 17.52 24.31
N PRO A 231 -19.04 18.26 24.64
CA PRO A 231 -19.11 19.70 24.44
C PRO A 231 -18.42 20.54 25.53
N SER A 232 -17.99 19.92 26.64
CA SER A 232 -17.62 20.62 27.88
C SER A 232 -16.15 20.41 28.30
N THR A 233 -15.24 20.11 27.36
CA THR A 233 -13.82 19.95 27.68
C THR A 233 -13.01 21.22 27.45
N ASP A 234 -12.11 21.54 28.39
CA ASP A 234 -11.06 22.56 28.22
C ASP A 234 -10.08 22.20 27.08
N CYS A 235 -10.11 20.94 26.63
CA CYS A 235 -9.38 20.40 25.48
C CYS A 235 -10.30 20.22 24.26
N SER A 236 -9.70 19.86 23.12
CA SER A 236 -10.42 19.46 21.90
C SER A 236 -11.51 18.42 22.17
N SER A 237 -12.74 18.70 21.74
CA SER A 237 -13.90 17.80 21.88
C SER A 237 -13.68 16.43 21.21
N LEU A 238 -12.88 16.38 20.13
CA LEU A 238 -12.53 15.14 19.43
C LEU A 238 -11.44 14.32 20.12
N LEU A 239 -10.77 14.85 21.15
CA LEU A 239 -9.56 14.23 21.70
C LEU A 239 -9.77 12.81 22.20
N MET A 240 -10.92 12.52 22.81
CA MET A 240 -11.25 11.18 23.28
C MET A 240 -11.51 10.19 22.13
N PHE A 241 -12.08 10.65 21.02
CA PHE A 241 -12.38 9.83 19.84
C PHE A 241 -11.13 9.55 19.00
N LEU A 242 -10.18 10.48 18.96
CA LEU A 242 -8.86 10.23 18.37
C LEU A 242 -8.10 9.10 19.10
N LYS A 243 -8.47 8.81 20.35
CA LYS A 243 -7.87 7.78 21.20
C LYS A 243 -8.70 6.50 21.29
N ASP A 244 -9.91 6.47 20.75
CA ASP A 244 -10.82 5.31 20.80
C ASP A 244 -10.55 4.32 19.65
N GLN A 245 -10.73 3.03 19.90
CA GLN A 245 -10.34 1.95 18.99
C GLN A 245 -11.16 1.92 17.68
N THR A 246 -12.38 2.45 17.68
CA THR A 246 -13.29 2.42 16.52
C THR A 246 -13.32 3.77 15.82
N SER A 247 -13.66 4.83 16.56
CA SER A 247 -13.85 6.17 15.99
C SER A 247 -12.55 6.75 15.44
N SER A 248 -11.38 6.43 16.01
CA SER A 248 -10.09 6.84 15.44
C SER A 248 -9.87 6.30 14.04
N ARG A 249 -10.34 5.09 13.73
CA ARG A 249 -10.24 4.49 12.38
C ARG A 249 -11.14 5.17 11.36
N VAL A 250 -12.31 5.63 11.79
CA VAL A 250 -13.17 6.47 10.95
C VAL A 250 -12.51 7.84 10.72
N LEU A 251 -11.96 8.45 11.78
CA LEU A 251 -11.27 9.73 11.69
C LEU A 251 -10.00 9.66 10.82
N GLU A 252 -9.28 8.53 10.83
CA GLU A 252 -8.20 8.23 9.90
C GLU A 252 -8.66 8.37 8.43
N GLU A 253 -9.81 7.78 8.07
CA GLU A 253 -10.36 7.90 6.72
C GLU A 253 -10.86 9.31 6.42
N VAL A 254 -11.54 9.96 7.37
CA VAL A 254 -11.97 11.36 7.24
C VAL A 254 -10.77 12.24 6.88
N LEU A 255 -9.64 12.11 7.60
CA LEU A 255 -8.42 12.88 7.31
C LEU A 255 -7.92 12.70 5.87
N LEU A 256 -8.03 11.48 5.32
CA LEU A 256 -7.56 11.17 3.96
C LEU A 256 -8.50 11.67 2.84
N VAL A 257 -9.79 11.88 3.13
CA VAL A 257 -10.79 12.26 2.11
C VAL A 257 -11.24 13.72 2.18
N LEU A 258 -10.92 14.43 3.26
CA LEU A 258 -11.22 15.85 3.39
C LEU A 258 -10.43 16.69 2.37
N ASP A 259 -11.07 17.73 1.85
CA ASP A 259 -10.35 18.74 1.08
C ASP A 259 -9.41 19.57 1.99
N GLY A 260 -8.48 20.31 1.36
CA GLY A 260 -7.48 21.07 2.10
C GLY A 260 -8.03 22.18 3.00
N LYS A 261 -9.20 22.75 2.68
CA LYS A 261 -9.84 23.80 3.49
C LYS A 261 -10.45 23.19 4.76
N HIS A 262 -11.18 22.09 4.62
CA HIS A 262 -11.79 21.37 5.74
C HIS A 262 -10.73 20.75 6.64
N LEU A 263 -9.71 20.11 6.06
CA LEU A 263 -8.59 19.54 6.82
C LEU A 263 -7.85 20.61 7.64
N LYS A 264 -7.61 21.80 7.06
CA LYS A 264 -7.00 22.92 7.79
C LYS A 264 -7.87 23.40 8.96
N ARG A 265 -9.20 23.44 8.79
CA ARG A 265 -10.13 23.79 9.88
C ARG A 265 -10.05 22.75 10.99
N LEU A 266 -10.17 21.47 10.64
CA LEU A 266 -10.09 20.35 11.57
C LEU A 266 -8.76 20.36 12.35
N PHE A 267 -7.64 20.59 11.66
CA PHE A 267 -6.32 20.70 12.29
C PHE A 267 -6.28 21.81 13.35
N ASN A 268 -6.69 23.02 13.00
CA ASN A 268 -6.64 24.18 13.90
C ASN A 268 -7.54 23.99 15.13
N SER A 269 -8.69 23.35 14.95
CA SER A 269 -9.66 23.16 16.03
C SER A 269 -9.30 22.00 16.97
N HIS A 270 -8.67 20.94 16.45
CA HIS A 270 -8.60 19.66 17.19
C HIS A 270 -7.20 19.05 17.35
N PHE A 271 -6.24 19.39 16.48
CA PHE A 271 -4.91 18.77 16.48
C PHE A 271 -3.80 19.70 16.95
N LYS A 272 -3.91 21.00 16.62
CA LYS A 272 -2.89 21.99 16.96
C LYS A 272 -2.66 22.06 18.48
N GLY A 273 -1.40 21.93 18.90
CA GLY A 273 -1.01 21.89 20.31
C GLY A 273 -1.19 20.55 21.01
N GLN A 274 -1.62 19.50 20.30
CA GLN A 274 -1.84 18.15 20.83
C GLN A 274 -1.03 17.08 20.10
N LEU A 275 -0.23 17.44 19.09
CA LEU A 275 0.38 16.49 18.16
C LEU A 275 1.35 15.53 18.85
N LEU A 276 2.15 16.01 19.80
CA LEU A 276 3.09 15.16 20.56
C LEU A 276 2.35 14.14 21.44
N VAL A 277 1.32 14.59 22.17
CA VAL A 277 0.49 13.73 23.03
C VAL A 277 -0.22 12.65 22.20
N LEU A 278 -0.73 13.01 21.02
CA LEU A 278 -1.38 12.07 20.12
C LEU A 278 -0.38 11.10 19.48
N SER A 279 0.80 11.58 19.12
CA SER A 279 1.88 10.76 18.55
C SER A 279 2.42 9.74 19.54
N ALA A 280 2.41 10.03 20.83
CA ALA A 280 2.81 9.11 21.90
C ALA A 280 1.70 8.12 22.32
N HIS A 281 0.47 8.26 21.82
CA HIS A 281 -0.66 7.38 22.19
C HIS A 281 -0.74 6.13 21.28
N PRO A 282 -0.98 4.92 21.83
CA PRO A 282 -0.98 3.67 21.06
C PRO A 282 -2.05 3.58 19.95
N ILE A 283 -3.13 4.37 20.06
CA ILE A 283 -4.20 4.45 19.06
C ILE A 283 -4.10 5.72 18.22
N ALA A 284 -3.81 6.88 18.85
CA ALA A 284 -3.92 8.16 18.15
C ALA A 284 -2.71 8.44 17.25
N ASN A 285 -1.60 7.73 17.42
CA ASN A 285 -0.46 7.86 16.52
C ASN A 285 -0.84 7.55 15.06
N PHE A 286 -1.83 6.67 14.81
CA PHE A 286 -2.31 6.37 13.47
C PHE A 286 -3.05 7.55 12.83
N THR A 287 -3.83 8.32 13.59
CA THR A 287 -4.46 9.55 13.06
C THR A 287 -3.42 10.61 12.75
N ILE A 288 -2.32 10.69 13.50
CA ILE A 288 -1.19 11.58 13.16
C ILE A 288 -0.50 11.14 11.86
N GLN A 289 -0.30 9.83 11.65
CA GLN A 289 0.21 9.32 10.36
C GLN A 289 -0.73 9.71 9.21
N ARG A 290 -2.04 9.53 9.35
CA ARG A 290 -3.00 9.93 8.31
C ARG A 290 -3.04 11.44 8.08
N LEU A 291 -2.95 12.23 9.15
CA LEU A 291 -2.84 13.68 9.06
C LEU A 291 -1.63 14.07 8.22
N LEU A 292 -0.43 13.60 8.56
CA LEU A 292 0.82 13.87 7.84
C LEU A 292 0.75 13.45 6.37
N ALA A 293 0.10 12.32 6.07
CA ALA A 293 -0.12 11.84 4.71
C ALA A 293 -1.04 12.77 3.90
N ALA A 294 -2.04 13.37 4.54
CA ALA A 294 -3.09 14.18 3.90
C ALA A 294 -2.77 15.69 3.81
N LEU A 295 -1.67 16.16 4.39
CA LEU A 295 -1.39 17.60 4.45
C LEU A 295 -1.35 18.24 3.04
N PRO A 296 -2.16 19.28 2.78
CA PRO A 296 -2.38 19.80 1.43
C PRO A 296 -1.34 20.84 1.01
N SER A 297 -0.58 21.39 1.96
CA SER A 297 0.28 22.53 1.69
C SER A 297 1.55 22.52 2.53
N LYS A 298 2.63 23.01 1.93
CA LYS A 298 3.92 23.25 2.58
C LYS A 298 3.77 24.05 3.88
N LYS A 299 2.94 25.11 3.87
CA LYS A 299 2.72 25.98 5.04
C LYS A 299 2.13 25.21 6.23
N LEU A 300 1.11 24.40 6.00
CA LEU A 300 0.49 23.60 7.08
C LEU A 300 1.46 22.54 7.58
N PHE A 301 2.19 21.90 6.67
CA PHE A 301 3.23 20.94 7.03
C PHE A 301 4.34 21.54 7.88
N THR A 302 4.83 22.75 7.58
CA THR A 302 5.79 23.43 8.44
C THR A 302 5.27 23.58 9.87
N THR A 303 4.01 23.99 10.06
CA THR A 303 3.42 24.10 11.41
C THR A 303 3.35 22.76 12.14
N VAL A 304 2.96 21.69 11.44
CA VAL A 304 2.91 20.33 12.01
C VAL A 304 4.31 19.82 12.36
N PHE A 305 5.29 20.07 11.49
CA PHE A 305 6.68 19.68 11.70
C PHE A 305 7.28 20.40 12.92
N ASP A 306 7.06 21.70 13.06
CA ASP A 306 7.63 22.50 14.15
C ASP A 306 7.13 22.02 15.53
N GLU A 307 5.90 21.50 15.61
CA GLU A 307 5.33 20.94 16.84
C GLU A 307 5.76 19.48 17.09
N LEU A 308 5.89 18.65 16.06
CA LEU A 308 6.24 17.23 16.20
C LEU A 308 7.75 16.96 16.32
N SER A 309 8.56 17.70 15.58
CA SER A 309 9.99 17.41 15.42
C SER A 309 10.82 17.43 16.72
N PRO A 310 10.49 18.23 17.75
CA PRO A 310 11.23 18.18 19.01
C PRO A 310 11.01 16.88 19.82
N GLY A 311 9.93 16.15 19.57
CA GLY A 311 9.57 14.94 20.33
C GLY A 311 9.81 13.63 19.59
N LEU A 312 10.67 13.61 18.56
CA LEU A 312 10.90 12.39 17.78
C LEU A 312 11.51 11.25 18.61
N GLU A 313 12.36 11.58 19.58
CA GLU A 313 12.97 10.58 20.47
C GLU A 313 11.91 9.88 21.33
N ASP A 314 10.97 10.63 21.91
CA ASP A 314 9.84 10.07 22.67
C ASP A 314 8.96 9.16 21.78
N VAL A 315 8.69 9.60 20.54
CA VAL A 315 7.90 8.82 19.57
C VAL A 315 8.64 7.53 19.18
N LEU A 316 9.96 7.59 19.01
CA LEU A 316 10.84 6.45 18.75
C LEU A 316 10.81 5.47 19.94
N ALA A 317 10.96 5.97 21.17
CA ALA A 317 10.94 5.18 22.40
C ALA A 317 9.59 4.47 22.62
N LYS A 318 8.48 5.07 22.17
CA LYS A 318 7.15 4.41 22.16
C LYS A 318 6.97 3.40 21.03
N GLY A 319 7.93 3.28 20.11
CA GLY A 319 7.84 2.37 18.95
C GLY A 319 6.88 2.86 17.85
N HIS A 320 6.49 4.14 17.86
CA HIS A 320 5.50 4.70 16.93
C HIS A 320 6.14 5.19 15.63
N MET A 321 6.96 4.32 15.02
CA MET A 321 7.79 4.63 13.85
C MET A 321 7.05 5.04 12.61
N GLY A 322 5.76 4.68 12.50
CA GLY A 322 4.91 5.16 11.42
C GLY A 322 4.83 6.69 11.41
N VAL A 323 4.77 7.35 12.58
CA VAL A 323 4.74 8.81 12.68
C VAL A 323 6.03 9.42 12.15
N ILE A 324 7.18 8.87 12.56
CA ILE A 324 8.51 9.33 12.12
C ILE A 324 8.68 9.12 10.62
N THR A 325 8.35 7.93 10.12
CA THR A 325 8.46 7.58 8.70
C THR A 325 7.61 8.52 7.84
N GLU A 326 6.37 8.78 8.26
CA GLU A 326 5.44 9.64 7.52
C GLU A 326 5.83 11.13 7.62
N LEU A 327 6.40 11.59 8.73
CA LEU A 327 6.94 12.95 8.86
C LEU A 327 8.06 13.18 7.83
N ILE A 328 8.96 12.21 7.69
CA ILE A 328 10.08 12.25 6.74
C ILE A 328 9.59 12.09 5.29
N ALA A 329 8.57 11.25 5.07
CA ALA A 329 7.86 11.17 3.81
C ALA A 329 7.24 12.52 3.42
N ALA A 330 6.67 13.26 4.39
CA ALA A 330 6.11 14.58 4.18
C ALA A 330 7.19 15.65 3.93
N CYS A 331 8.37 15.58 4.57
CA CYS A 331 9.53 16.42 4.21
C CYS A 331 9.91 16.24 2.74
N ARG A 332 9.91 15.00 2.24
CA ARG A 332 10.12 14.68 0.82
C ARG A 332 8.99 15.24 -0.04
N ARG A 333 7.73 14.94 0.29
CA ARG A 333 6.54 15.30 -0.48
C ARG A 333 6.40 16.81 -0.67
N HIS A 334 6.70 17.61 0.35
CA HIS A 334 6.58 19.07 0.31
C HIS A 334 7.88 19.80 -0.05
N GLY A 335 9.01 19.09 -0.19
CA GLY A 335 10.30 19.70 -0.52
C GLY A 335 10.75 20.74 0.51
N CYS A 336 10.57 20.47 1.81
CA CYS A 336 11.00 21.37 2.87
C CYS A 336 11.28 20.64 4.19
N ARG A 337 11.98 21.30 5.12
CA ARG A 337 12.41 20.70 6.41
C ARG A 337 13.18 19.37 6.23
N GLN A 338 13.83 19.16 5.08
CA GLN A 338 14.54 17.92 4.78
C GLN A 338 15.82 17.79 5.59
N GLU A 339 16.67 18.81 5.54
CA GLU A 339 17.92 18.85 6.33
C GLU A 339 17.62 18.82 7.82
N GLU A 340 16.73 19.69 8.30
CA GLU A 340 16.30 19.71 9.70
C GLU A 340 15.67 18.37 10.13
N GLY A 341 14.83 17.76 9.30
CA GLY A 341 14.26 16.44 9.58
C GLY A 341 15.31 15.34 9.71
N LEU A 342 16.37 15.37 8.88
CA LEU A 342 17.49 14.45 9.01
C LEU A 342 18.29 14.71 10.29
N THR A 343 18.56 15.97 10.64
CA THR A 343 19.24 16.32 11.89
C THR A 343 18.45 15.82 13.10
N ARG A 344 17.13 16.06 13.15
CA ARG A 344 16.28 15.58 14.24
C ARG A 344 16.23 14.06 14.36
N LEU A 345 16.31 13.33 13.24
CA LEU A 345 16.48 11.89 13.28
C LEU A 345 17.83 11.50 13.86
N MET A 346 18.92 12.13 13.42
CA MET A 346 20.24 11.80 13.96
C MET A 346 20.33 12.10 15.46
N GLU A 347 19.67 13.16 15.93
CA GLU A 347 19.52 13.46 17.36
C GLU A 347 18.79 12.31 18.07
N ALA A 348 17.60 11.94 17.60
CA ALA A 348 16.80 10.85 18.21
C ALA A 348 17.47 9.47 18.18
N PHE A 349 18.41 9.24 17.25
CA PHE A 349 19.19 8.00 17.14
C PHE A 349 20.58 8.10 17.81
N HIS A 350 20.88 9.21 18.47
CA HIS A 350 22.13 9.50 19.19
C HIS A 350 23.39 9.45 18.31
N CYS A 351 23.25 9.84 17.05
CA CYS A 351 24.34 9.88 16.06
C CYS A 351 24.54 11.26 15.41
N ALA A 352 23.89 12.32 15.90
CA ALA A 352 24.11 13.69 15.44
C ALA A 352 25.48 14.22 15.88
N GLU A 353 25.80 14.03 17.17
CA GLU A 353 27.05 14.47 17.78
C GLU A 353 27.75 13.30 18.51
N PRO A 354 29.09 13.24 18.50
CA PRO A 354 29.98 14.02 17.63
C PRO A 354 29.77 13.71 16.14
N VAL A 355 30.20 14.61 15.25
CA VAL A 355 30.09 14.44 13.78
C VAL A 355 30.63 13.09 13.28
N SER A 356 31.62 12.51 13.96
CA SER A 356 32.13 11.16 13.66
C SER A 356 31.06 10.07 13.74
N ARG A 357 30.01 10.21 14.56
CA ARG A 357 28.92 9.23 14.63
C ARG A 357 27.99 9.28 13.42
N GLN A 358 27.93 10.39 12.68
CA GLN A 358 26.98 10.55 11.57
C GLN A 358 27.19 9.52 10.45
N ILE A 359 28.40 9.01 10.26
CA ILE A 359 28.69 7.92 9.30
C ILE A 359 28.06 6.58 9.70
N THR A 360 27.47 6.47 10.89
CA THR A 360 26.75 5.27 11.37
C THR A 360 25.22 5.39 11.27
N CYS A 361 24.66 6.52 10.81
CA CYS A 361 23.21 6.71 10.83
C CYS A 361 22.41 5.65 10.04
N SER A 362 22.94 5.13 8.93
CA SER A 362 22.24 4.14 8.09
C SER A 362 21.99 2.81 8.79
N PRO A 363 22.97 2.11 9.39
CA PRO A 363 22.70 0.88 10.14
C PRO A 363 21.76 1.12 11.35
N LEU A 364 21.83 2.27 12.01
CA LEU A 364 20.92 2.64 13.09
C LEU A 364 19.47 2.79 12.58
N PHE A 365 19.27 3.54 11.50
CA PHE A 365 17.95 3.69 10.88
C PHE A 365 17.40 2.37 10.35
N LEU A 366 18.24 1.53 9.74
CA LEU A 366 17.83 0.23 9.19
C LEU A 366 17.43 -0.77 10.28
N SER A 367 18.08 -0.73 11.44
CA SER A 367 17.79 -1.61 12.58
C SER A 367 16.76 -1.04 13.56
N LEU A 368 16.51 0.28 13.49
CA LEU A 368 15.75 1.06 14.47
C LEU A 368 16.31 1.00 15.89
N LEU A 369 17.64 0.96 16.00
CA LEU A 369 18.35 0.98 17.27
C LEU A 369 19.10 2.30 17.40
N THR A 370 19.07 2.90 18.59
CA THR A 370 19.95 4.03 18.92
C THR A 370 21.41 3.59 18.94
N TYR A 371 22.33 4.55 18.83
CA TYR A 371 23.76 4.31 18.74
C TYR A 371 24.28 3.36 19.83
N GLU A 372 23.91 3.61 21.10
CA GLU A 372 24.35 2.85 22.26
C GLU A 372 23.84 1.40 22.20
N ILE A 373 22.58 1.19 21.85
CA ILE A 373 21.95 -0.14 21.75
C ILE A 373 22.54 -0.94 20.58
N PHE A 374 22.81 -0.28 19.45
CA PHE A 374 23.40 -0.95 18.29
C PHE A 374 24.84 -1.40 18.60
N PHE A 375 25.68 -0.51 19.10
CA PHE A 375 27.10 -0.79 19.36
C PHE A 375 27.39 -1.42 20.73
N GLY A 376 26.38 -1.62 21.58
CA GLY A 376 26.54 -2.26 22.89
C GLY A 376 27.43 -1.47 23.84
N LYS A 377 27.35 -0.13 23.78
CA LYS A 377 28.05 0.75 24.73
C LYS A 377 27.15 0.92 25.95
N ASP A 378 27.48 0.27 27.06
CA ASP A 378 26.88 0.59 28.35
C ASP A 378 27.29 2.02 28.76
N ASP A 379 26.46 2.73 29.53
CA ASP A 379 26.63 4.10 30.06
C ASP A 379 27.86 4.31 30.99
N SER A 380 28.89 3.48 30.87
CA SER A 380 30.16 3.63 31.60
C SER A 380 31.08 4.62 30.88
N GLU A 381 31.35 5.75 31.53
CA GLU A 381 32.12 6.92 31.09
C GLU A 381 33.60 6.69 30.69
N CYS A 382 34.01 5.50 30.22
CA CYS A 382 35.41 5.21 29.90
C CYS A 382 35.65 4.32 28.67
N ALA A 383 34.77 4.34 27.66
CA ALA A 383 35.08 3.76 26.36
C ALA A 383 35.72 4.81 25.44
N THR A 384 37.00 4.65 25.11
CA THR A 384 37.64 5.41 24.03
C THR A 384 36.80 5.21 22.75
N GLU A 385 36.41 6.29 22.08
CA GLU A 385 35.52 6.27 20.90
C GLU A 385 36.09 5.49 19.69
N HIS A 386 37.28 4.92 19.82
CA HIS A 386 38.11 4.41 18.72
C HIS A 386 38.07 2.88 18.55
N GLN A 387 37.23 2.18 19.31
CA GLN A 387 36.90 0.78 19.06
C GLN A 387 35.39 0.66 18.86
N GLU A 388 34.92 1.08 17.68
CA GLU A 388 33.58 0.75 17.22
C GLU A 388 33.48 -0.78 17.11
N SER A 389 32.68 -1.39 17.98
CA SER A 389 32.40 -2.82 17.91
C SER A 389 31.73 -3.08 16.55
N GLU A 390 32.31 -3.95 15.72
CA GLU A 390 31.72 -4.34 14.44
C GLU A 390 30.52 -5.27 14.69
N ARG A 391 29.42 -4.76 15.27
CA ARG A 391 28.17 -5.51 15.31
C ARG A 391 27.60 -5.52 13.89
N PRO A 392 27.51 -6.69 13.23
CA PRO A 392 26.96 -6.75 11.89
C PRO A 392 25.46 -6.44 11.93
N LEU A 393 24.97 -5.84 10.86
CA LEU A 393 23.54 -5.66 10.62
C LEU A 393 22.91 -7.04 10.42
N GLN A 394 22.11 -7.48 11.39
CA GLN A 394 21.49 -8.81 11.40
C GLN A 394 20.16 -8.83 10.64
N ASP A 395 19.28 -7.88 10.96
CA ASP A 395 17.95 -7.76 10.38
C ASP A 395 17.65 -6.34 9.94
N ILE A 396 16.74 -6.21 8.96
CA ILE A 396 16.29 -4.92 8.44
C ILE A 396 14.84 -4.69 8.86
N ASN A 397 14.61 -3.62 9.60
CA ASN A 397 13.27 -3.20 9.97
C ASN A 397 12.52 -2.62 8.76
N TYR A 398 11.23 -2.93 8.65
CA TYR A 398 10.36 -2.40 7.59
C TYR A 398 10.31 -0.87 7.58
N HIS A 399 10.05 -0.24 8.73
CA HIS A 399 10.01 1.22 8.85
C HIS A 399 11.39 1.84 8.64
N GLY A 400 12.45 1.16 9.09
CA GLY A 400 13.83 1.57 8.82
C GLY A 400 14.16 1.62 7.33
N SER A 401 13.75 0.61 6.57
CA SER A 401 13.88 0.62 5.10
C SER A 401 13.08 1.75 4.44
N LEU A 402 11.80 1.94 4.82
CA LEU A 402 10.99 3.03 4.28
C LEU A 402 11.60 4.40 4.57
N LEU A 403 12.09 4.59 5.79
CA LEU A 403 12.77 5.81 6.21
C LEU A 403 13.97 6.10 5.28
N MET A 404 14.83 5.11 5.07
CA MET A 404 15.98 5.21 4.17
C MET A 404 15.58 5.53 2.72
N GLN A 405 14.49 4.92 2.23
CA GLN A 405 13.97 5.23 0.89
C GLN A 405 13.54 6.69 0.75
N HIS A 406 12.91 7.29 1.77
CA HIS A 406 12.56 8.72 1.72
C HIS A 406 13.81 9.60 1.79
N LEU A 407 14.74 9.30 2.70
CA LEU A 407 15.96 10.08 2.90
C LEU A 407 16.86 10.12 1.65
N LEU A 408 16.98 9.02 0.92
CA LEU A 408 17.75 8.96 -0.33
C LEU A 408 17.18 9.83 -1.47
N HIS A 409 15.93 10.27 -1.34
CA HIS A 409 15.26 11.18 -2.27
C HIS A 409 15.18 12.62 -1.76
N PHE A 410 15.83 12.95 -0.63
CA PHE A 410 16.01 14.35 -0.23
C PHE A 410 16.94 15.08 -1.20
N SER A 411 16.85 16.41 -1.23
CA SER A 411 17.70 17.26 -2.08
C SER A 411 19.18 17.11 -1.75
N SER A 412 19.51 16.84 -0.49
CA SER A 412 20.86 16.54 -0.01
C SER A 412 20.87 15.25 0.83
N PRO A 413 21.03 14.06 0.20
CA PRO A 413 21.09 12.79 0.91
C PRO A 413 22.51 12.45 1.41
N ALA A 414 23.43 13.44 1.43
CA ALA A 414 24.86 13.20 1.61
C ALA A 414 25.24 12.46 2.91
N PRO A 415 24.69 12.79 4.10
CA PRO A 415 25.04 12.07 5.33
C PRO A 415 24.64 10.59 5.28
N VAL A 416 23.45 10.31 4.75
CA VAL A 416 22.92 8.94 4.59
C VAL A 416 23.76 8.16 3.57
N LEU A 417 24.15 8.78 2.46
CA LEU A 417 25.02 8.16 1.46
C LEU A 417 26.43 7.87 1.98
N LEU A 418 26.99 8.78 2.77
CA LEU A 418 28.30 8.58 3.39
C LEU A 418 28.25 7.40 4.36
N SER A 419 27.16 7.30 5.14
CA SER A 419 26.95 6.18 6.04
C SER A 419 26.75 4.84 5.31
N LEU A 420 25.90 4.79 4.28
CA LEU A 420 25.77 3.60 3.42
C LEU A 420 27.11 3.17 2.78
N ALA A 421 27.94 4.13 2.38
CA ALA A 421 29.26 3.84 1.81
C ALA A 421 30.30 3.39 2.86
N ALA A 422 30.08 3.70 4.14
CA ALA A 422 30.92 3.29 5.25
C ALA A 422 30.58 1.88 5.76
N MET A 423 29.34 1.41 5.55
CA MET A 423 28.91 0.05 5.90
C MET A 423 29.83 -1.03 5.29
N THR A 424 29.92 -2.17 5.99
CA THR A 424 30.68 -3.33 5.53
C THR A 424 30.02 -3.98 4.32
N SER A 425 30.78 -4.76 3.55
CA SER A 425 30.23 -5.53 2.44
C SER A 425 29.17 -6.52 2.91
N THR A 426 29.35 -7.12 4.08
CA THR A 426 28.38 -8.06 4.69
C THR A 426 27.07 -7.37 5.03
N ASP A 427 27.10 -6.16 5.61
CA ASP A 427 25.87 -5.44 5.96
C ASP A 427 25.07 -5.03 4.71
N LEU A 428 25.76 -4.60 3.65
CA LEU A 428 25.11 -4.26 2.39
C LEU A 428 24.52 -5.50 1.69
N VAL A 429 25.14 -6.66 1.86
CA VAL A 429 24.58 -7.93 1.40
C VAL A 429 23.34 -8.32 2.22
N THR A 430 23.38 -8.17 3.55
CA THR A 430 22.19 -8.37 4.41
C THR A 430 21.05 -7.46 3.96
N LEU A 431 21.35 -6.17 3.73
CA LEU A 431 20.38 -5.20 3.25
C LEU A 431 19.77 -5.61 1.90
N ALA A 432 20.60 -6.00 0.93
CA ALA A 432 20.15 -6.38 -0.42
C ALA A 432 19.32 -7.68 -0.43
N ARG A 433 19.60 -8.61 0.50
CA ARG A 433 18.89 -9.89 0.61
C ARG A 433 17.59 -9.79 1.41
N SER A 434 17.41 -8.73 2.20
CA SER A 434 16.16 -8.49 2.91
C SER A 434 15.03 -8.10 1.96
N GLN A 435 13.82 -8.60 2.20
CA GLN A 435 12.63 -8.19 1.46
C GLN A 435 12.40 -6.68 1.59
N ALA A 436 12.42 -6.15 2.82
CA ALA A 436 12.28 -4.72 3.06
C ALA A 436 13.52 -3.97 2.57
N GLY A 437 14.72 -4.46 2.89
CA GLY A 437 15.99 -3.77 2.60
C GLY A 437 16.30 -3.62 1.11
N SER A 438 15.84 -4.55 0.27
CA SER A 438 16.05 -4.47 -1.18
C SER A 438 15.50 -3.18 -1.81
N HIS A 439 14.45 -2.59 -1.24
CA HIS A 439 13.87 -1.34 -1.71
C HIS A 439 14.75 -0.10 -1.42
N VAL A 440 15.70 -0.19 -0.50
CA VAL A 440 16.71 0.87 -0.30
C VAL A 440 17.62 0.97 -1.52
N PHE A 441 17.96 -0.16 -2.16
CA PHE A 441 18.68 -0.15 -3.42
C PHE A 441 17.84 0.45 -4.54
N ASP A 442 16.53 0.23 -4.55
CA ASP A 442 15.64 0.88 -5.54
C ASP A 442 15.78 2.40 -5.45
N ALA A 443 15.63 2.97 -4.25
CA ALA A 443 15.77 4.41 -4.02
C ALA A 443 17.19 4.92 -4.37
N LEU A 444 18.24 4.18 -4.01
CA LEU A 444 19.63 4.50 -4.33
C LEU A 444 19.88 4.58 -5.86
N LEU A 445 19.24 3.70 -6.63
CA LEU A 445 19.40 3.60 -8.07
C LEU A 445 18.49 4.58 -8.83
N THR A 446 17.31 4.92 -8.31
CA THR A 446 16.32 5.78 -9.00
C THR A 446 16.33 7.24 -8.55
N SER A 447 16.99 7.59 -7.45
CA SER A 447 17.05 8.98 -7.00
C SER A 447 17.92 9.84 -7.92
N SER A 448 17.34 10.95 -8.39
CA SER A 448 18.00 11.98 -9.20
C SER A 448 18.92 12.89 -8.38
N CYS A 449 18.77 12.91 -7.05
CA CYS A 449 19.60 13.69 -6.13
C CYS A 449 20.97 13.04 -5.85
N ILE A 450 21.21 11.82 -6.36
CA ILE A 450 22.41 11.03 -6.10
C ILE A 450 23.28 10.99 -7.36
N ALA A 451 24.48 11.56 -7.26
CA ALA A 451 25.43 11.51 -8.37
C ALA A 451 25.93 10.08 -8.63
N GLU A 452 26.19 9.72 -9.89
CA GLU A 452 26.65 8.38 -10.30
C GLU A 452 27.92 7.95 -9.54
N LYS A 453 28.83 8.89 -9.27
CA LYS A 453 30.07 8.63 -8.49
C LYS A 453 29.78 8.18 -7.06
N GLN A 454 28.81 8.82 -6.39
CA GLN A 454 28.41 8.46 -5.02
C GLN A 454 27.71 7.10 -5.00
N ARG A 455 26.80 6.86 -5.94
CA ARG A 455 26.14 5.56 -6.14
C ARG A 455 27.16 4.44 -6.33
N LYS A 456 28.14 4.63 -7.23
CA LYS A 456 29.23 3.67 -7.47
C LYS A 456 30.04 3.37 -6.20
N LYS A 457 30.25 4.36 -5.31
CA LYS A 457 30.99 4.16 -4.05
C LYS A 457 30.31 3.10 -3.17
N VAL A 458 28.98 3.15 -3.05
CA VAL A 458 28.19 2.16 -2.30
C VAL A 458 28.21 0.81 -3.04
N LEU A 459 27.89 0.79 -4.33
CA LEU A 459 27.73 -0.46 -5.09
C LEU A 459 29.02 -1.28 -5.22
N ARG A 460 30.20 -0.64 -5.24
CA ARG A 460 31.50 -1.34 -5.28
C ARG A 460 31.71 -2.28 -4.09
N LYS A 461 31.07 -2.03 -2.94
CA LYS A 461 31.16 -2.91 -1.76
C LYS A 461 30.48 -4.25 -1.97
N LEU A 462 29.59 -4.39 -2.95
CA LEU A 462 28.95 -5.66 -3.31
C LEU A 462 29.82 -6.55 -4.20
N LYS A 463 30.95 -6.04 -4.70
CA LYS A 463 31.92 -6.84 -5.44
C LYS A 463 32.41 -8.00 -4.58
N GLY A 464 32.53 -9.19 -5.17
CA GLY A 464 32.85 -10.44 -4.46
C GLY A 464 31.65 -11.12 -3.79
N HIS A 465 30.45 -10.54 -3.89
CA HIS A 465 29.22 -11.08 -3.27
C HIS A 465 28.06 -11.24 -4.27
N CYS A 466 28.30 -11.08 -5.57
CA CYS A 466 27.29 -11.22 -6.63
C CYS A 466 26.66 -12.61 -6.64
N VAL A 467 27.44 -13.68 -6.47
CA VAL A 467 26.88 -15.06 -6.42
C VAL A 467 25.91 -15.21 -5.24
N GLN A 468 26.29 -14.71 -4.06
CA GLN A 468 25.45 -14.75 -2.85
C GLN A 468 24.15 -13.95 -3.02
N LEU A 469 24.16 -12.85 -3.78
CA LEU A 469 22.97 -12.07 -4.09
C LEU A 469 22.11 -12.77 -5.15
N ALA A 470 22.71 -13.34 -6.19
CA ALA A 470 22.00 -14.03 -7.27
C ALA A 470 21.18 -15.22 -6.76
N CYS A 471 21.69 -15.96 -5.77
CA CYS A 471 20.98 -17.08 -5.14
C CYS A 471 19.95 -16.66 -4.07
N SER A 472 19.54 -15.39 -4.02
CA SER A 472 18.54 -14.88 -3.07
C SER A 472 17.32 -14.33 -3.80
N LYS A 473 16.13 -14.54 -3.22
CA LYS A 473 14.85 -14.01 -3.74
C LYS A 473 14.89 -12.49 -3.92
N SER A 474 15.39 -11.75 -2.93
CA SER A 474 15.46 -10.28 -2.99
C SER A 474 16.76 -9.84 -3.64
N GLY A 475 17.88 -10.51 -3.33
CA GLY A 475 19.20 -10.18 -3.88
C GLY A 475 19.27 -10.27 -5.40
N SER A 476 18.66 -11.29 -6.02
CA SER A 476 18.59 -11.44 -7.48
C SER A 476 17.91 -10.23 -8.14
N ARG A 477 16.81 -9.75 -7.54
CA ARG A 477 16.12 -8.55 -8.02
C ARG A 477 16.96 -7.28 -7.85
N VAL A 478 17.72 -7.18 -6.76
CA VAL A 478 18.67 -6.06 -6.58
C VAL A 478 19.76 -6.11 -7.64
N LEU A 479 20.33 -7.28 -7.94
CA LEU A 479 21.31 -7.43 -9.01
C LEU A 479 20.76 -7.06 -10.38
N ASP A 480 19.56 -7.52 -10.75
CA ASP A 480 18.91 -7.14 -12.01
C ASP A 480 18.80 -5.60 -12.12
N ARG A 481 18.41 -4.92 -11.04
CA ARG A 481 18.30 -3.46 -11.02
C ARG A 481 19.65 -2.75 -11.09
N ILE A 482 20.66 -3.25 -10.38
CA ILE A 482 22.04 -2.75 -10.48
C ILE A 482 22.54 -2.90 -11.91
N TRP A 483 22.35 -4.08 -12.51
CA TRP A 483 22.72 -4.38 -13.90
C TRP A 483 22.10 -3.38 -14.88
N ASN A 484 20.85 -3.02 -14.64
CA ASN A 484 20.08 -2.13 -15.51
C ASN A 484 20.65 -0.71 -15.61
N VAL A 485 21.41 -0.25 -14.60
CA VAL A 485 22.02 1.08 -14.56
C VAL A 485 23.56 1.03 -14.53
N ALA A 486 24.15 -0.16 -14.59
CA ALA A 486 25.59 -0.36 -14.53
C ALA A 486 26.29 0.05 -15.84
N SER A 487 27.49 0.62 -15.72
CA SER A 487 28.39 0.82 -16.86
C SER A 487 28.88 -0.52 -17.41
N LEU A 488 29.34 -0.54 -18.67
CA LEU A 488 29.86 -1.76 -19.30
C LEU A 488 30.98 -2.41 -18.45
N THR A 489 31.90 -1.60 -17.91
CA THR A 489 32.98 -2.08 -17.04
C THR A 489 32.44 -2.79 -15.79
N MET A 490 31.44 -2.21 -15.12
CA MET A 490 30.84 -2.83 -13.94
C MET A 490 30.08 -4.11 -14.30
N LYS A 491 29.39 -4.13 -15.45
CA LYS A 491 28.75 -5.33 -16.00
C LYS A 491 29.77 -6.45 -16.24
N GLN A 492 30.91 -6.14 -16.85
CA GLN A 492 31.99 -7.12 -17.08
C GLN A 492 32.54 -7.68 -15.76
N GLU A 493 32.77 -6.84 -14.75
CA GLU A 493 33.24 -7.28 -13.44
C GLU A 493 32.25 -8.23 -12.75
N MET A 494 30.97 -7.85 -12.74
CA MET A 494 29.91 -8.69 -12.16
C MET A 494 29.72 -10.00 -12.94
N ALA A 495 29.74 -9.94 -14.28
CA ALA A 495 29.60 -11.13 -15.12
C ALA A 495 30.78 -12.10 -14.93
N GLN A 496 31.99 -11.57 -14.78
CA GLN A 496 33.17 -12.38 -14.49
C GLN A 496 33.01 -13.15 -13.17
N GLU A 497 32.60 -12.47 -12.10
CA GLU A 497 32.38 -13.07 -10.80
C GLU A 497 31.28 -14.15 -10.83
N LEU A 498 30.15 -13.87 -11.49
CA LEU A 498 29.04 -14.81 -11.60
C LEU A 498 29.39 -16.02 -12.49
N ALA A 499 30.20 -15.81 -13.54
CA ALA A 499 30.58 -16.85 -14.48
C ALA A 499 31.47 -17.94 -13.85
N GLU A 500 32.29 -17.59 -12.84
CA GLU A 500 33.11 -18.55 -12.09
C GLU A 500 32.27 -19.61 -11.36
N ARG A 501 31.02 -19.30 -11.04
CA ARG A 501 30.06 -20.18 -10.35
C ARG A 501 28.80 -20.44 -11.19
N GLU A 502 28.90 -20.36 -12.52
CA GLU A 502 27.75 -20.46 -13.43
C GLU A 502 26.92 -21.74 -13.22
N ARG A 503 27.56 -22.90 -13.06
CA ARG A 503 26.85 -24.18 -12.88
C ARG A 503 25.97 -24.21 -11.63
N GLU A 504 26.44 -23.61 -10.55
CA GLU A 504 25.65 -23.47 -9.32
C GLU A 504 24.45 -22.56 -9.55
N LEU A 505 24.71 -21.38 -10.14
CA LEU A 505 23.65 -20.41 -10.44
C LEU A 505 22.57 -21.01 -11.35
N GLN A 506 22.96 -21.80 -12.35
CA GLN A 506 22.03 -22.44 -13.28
C GLN A 506 21.09 -23.45 -12.58
N SER A 507 21.55 -24.06 -11.48
CA SER A 507 20.76 -25.00 -10.67
C SER A 507 19.97 -24.35 -9.53
N ASP A 508 20.26 -23.08 -9.19
CA ASP A 508 19.59 -22.35 -8.12
C ASP A 508 18.22 -21.80 -8.56
N LEU A 509 17.26 -21.74 -7.61
CA LEU A 509 15.89 -21.28 -7.83
C LEU A 509 15.78 -19.83 -8.33
N PHE A 510 16.74 -18.96 -8.00
CA PHE A 510 16.77 -17.56 -8.40
C PHE A 510 17.96 -17.27 -9.32
N GLY A 511 19.10 -17.91 -9.09
CA GLY A 511 20.32 -17.75 -9.86
C GLY A 511 20.13 -18.04 -11.35
N HIS A 512 19.28 -19.00 -11.72
CA HIS A 512 19.08 -19.36 -13.12
C HIS A 512 18.46 -18.21 -13.93
N HIS A 513 17.69 -17.33 -13.27
CA HIS A 513 17.17 -16.11 -13.88
C HIS A 513 18.30 -15.12 -14.16
N ILE A 514 19.29 -14.99 -13.26
CA ILE A 514 20.46 -14.12 -13.47
C ILE A 514 21.34 -14.65 -14.61
N VAL A 515 21.60 -15.96 -14.67
CA VAL A 515 22.36 -16.58 -15.78
C VAL A 515 21.73 -16.22 -17.13
N ARG A 516 20.40 -16.32 -17.22
CA ARG A 516 19.64 -15.96 -18.41
C ARG A 516 19.66 -14.45 -18.68
N ASN A 517 19.28 -13.64 -17.70
CA ASN A 517 19.10 -12.19 -17.86
C ASN A 517 20.43 -11.48 -18.19
N PHE A 518 21.55 -11.93 -17.62
CA PHE A 518 22.87 -11.34 -17.87
C PHE A 518 23.59 -12.02 -19.04
N ALA A 519 22.93 -12.99 -19.69
CA ALA A 519 23.48 -13.76 -20.80
C ALA A 519 24.88 -14.33 -20.49
N LEU A 520 25.09 -14.91 -19.31
CA LEU A 520 26.42 -15.35 -18.85
C LEU A 520 27.03 -16.43 -19.76
N MET A 521 26.21 -17.25 -20.39
CA MET A 521 26.66 -18.22 -21.38
C MET A 521 27.27 -17.57 -22.63
N HIS A 522 26.76 -16.41 -23.05
CA HIS A 522 27.36 -15.61 -24.13
C HIS A 522 28.65 -14.95 -23.64
N PHE A 523 28.67 -14.42 -22.41
CA PHE A 523 29.88 -13.87 -21.81
C PHE A 523 31.04 -14.88 -21.78
N LEU A 524 30.77 -16.14 -21.41
CA LEU A 524 31.74 -17.23 -21.34
C LEU A 524 32.25 -17.70 -22.72
N LYS A 525 31.35 -17.81 -23.71
CA LYS A 525 31.66 -18.43 -25.01
C LYS A 525 31.99 -17.44 -26.12
N ARG A 526 31.43 -16.23 -26.05
CA ARG A 526 31.45 -15.19 -27.10
C ARG A 526 31.46 -13.80 -26.46
N ARG A 527 32.57 -13.46 -25.83
CA ARG A 527 32.70 -12.22 -25.05
C ARG A 527 32.52 -10.95 -25.90
N GLY A 528 33.00 -10.94 -27.15
CA GLY A 528 32.81 -9.83 -28.10
C GLY A 528 31.32 -9.56 -28.38
N ASP A 529 30.58 -10.57 -28.85
CA ASP A 529 29.14 -10.48 -29.12
C ASP A 529 28.35 -10.01 -27.88
N TRP A 530 28.75 -10.50 -26.70
CA TRP A 530 28.13 -10.11 -25.44
C TRP A 530 28.33 -8.62 -25.14
N GLU A 531 29.54 -8.09 -25.32
CA GLU A 531 29.85 -6.68 -25.12
C GLU A 531 29.05 -5.78 -26.07
N GLU A 532 28.99 -6.15 -27.36
CA GLU A 532 28.18 -5.45 -28.36
C GLU A 532 26.70 -5.41 -27.98
N HIS A 533 26.16 -6.55 -27.54
CA HIS A 533 24.77 -6.63 -27.07
C HIS A 533 24.51 -5.74 -25.86
N GLN A 534 25.41 -5.76 -24.86
CA GLN A 534 25.27 -4.91 -23.66
C GLN A 534 25.37 -3.42 -23.98
N VAL A 535 26.24 -3.02 -24.92
CA VAL A 535 26.34 -1.64 -25.39
C VAL A 535 25.08 -1.20 -26.12
N ALA A 536 24.57 -2.03 -27.03
CA ALA A 536 23.33 -1.75 -27.77
C ALA A 536 22.14 -1.62 -26.81
N GLU A 537 22.03 -2.49 -25.82
CA GLU A 537 20.95 -2.44 -24.84
C GLU A 537 21.02 -1.20 -23.95
N ASN A 538 22.22 -0.82 -23.50
CA ASN A 538 22.43 0.42 -22.74
C ASN A 538 22.06 1.66 -23.55
N LYS A 539 22.41 1.72 -24.85
CA LYS A 539 22.00 2.82 -25.75
C LYS A 539 20.48 2.88 -25.88
N ARG A 540 19.83 1.74 -26.14
CA ARG A 540 18.37 1.63 -26.23
C ARG A 540 17.68 2.15 -24.97
N ARG A 541 18.17 1.76 -23.78
CA ARG A 541 17.61 2.19 -22.50
C ARG A 541 17.75 3.69 -22.25
N LYS A 542 18.90 4.28 -22.60
CA LYS A 542 19.09 5.74 -22.50
C LYS A 542 18.11 6.50 -23.39
N LEU A 543 17.96 6.07 -24.65
CA LEU A 543 16.98 6.66 -25.57
C LEU A 543 15.55 6.59 -25.03
N PHE A 544 15.15 5.45 -24.45
CA PHE A 544 13.83 5.33 -23.82
C PHE A 544 13.67 6.17 -22.55
N ALA A 545 14.72 6.39 -21.78
CA ALA A 545 14.65 7.25 -20.60
C ALA A 545 14.46 8.71 -20.99
N GLU A 546 15.18 9.19 -22.01
CA GLU A 546 15.03 10.55 -22.55
C GLU A 546 13.59 10.79 -23.05
N LEU A 547 12.99 9.82 -23.74
CA LEU A 547 11.59 9.91 -24.23
C LEU A 547 10.51 9.88 -23.13
N LEU A 548 10.86 9.50 -21.90
CA LEU A 548 9.93 9.44 -20.75
C LEU A 548 10.09 10.62 -19.80
N GLU A 549 11.14 11.43 -19.99
CA GLU A 549 11.39 12.67 -19.25
C GLU A 549 10.77 13.90 -19.95
N ASP A 550 10.38 13.76 -21.22
CA ASP A 550 9.46 14.65 -21.96
C ASP A 550 7.98 14.27 -21.69
#